data_AF-A0A7K1JCT5-F1
#
_entry.id   AF-A0A7K1JCT5-F1
#
_cell.length_a   1.000
_cell.length_b   1.000
_cell.length_c   1.000
_cell.angle_alpha   90.00
_cell.angle_beta   90.00
_cell.angle_gamma   90.00
#
_symmetry.space_group_name_H-M   'P 1'
#
loop_
_entity.id
_entity.type
_entity.pdbx_description
1 polymer ?
#
loop_
_entity_poly.entity_id
_entity_poly.type
_entity_poly.pdbx_seq_one_letter_code
_entity_poly.pdbx_strand_id
1 'polypeptide(L)'
;MYSKALSAEIEALRDSSRGAHVSATAIELHVRTVYRSVRTRRPSFVSDASLDAIAPGSVTTIAALELWTAGLWQRVPGGYLIDDTELIAHLSAGPVRRLARRVWKRLNNGSIIPF
;
A
#
# COMPACT_ATOMS: atom_id res chain seq x y z
N MET A 1 -14.48 12.67 -0.90
CA MET A 1 -13.25 13.23 -1.49
C MET A 1 -12.05 12.71 -0.73
N TYR A 2 -11.08 12.09 -1.42
CA TYR A 2 -9.83 11.63 -0.82
C TYR A 2 -8.86 12.80 -0.62
N SER A 3 -7.91 12.67 0.32
CA SER A 3 -6.84 13.65 0.43
C SER A 3 -5.95 13.58 -0.81
N LYS A 4 -5.34 14.71 -1.22
CA LYS A 4 -4.46 14.78 -2.39
C LYS A 4 -3.33 13.75 -2.36
N ALA A 5 -2.80 13.46 -1.16
CA ALA A 5 -1.78 12.44 -0.97
C ALA A 5 -2.31 11.03 -1.28
N LEU A 6 -3.52 10.71 -0.84
CA LEU A 6 -4.09 9.38 -1.05
C LEU A 6 -4.44 9.15 -2.53
N SER A 7 -4.94 10.17 -3.23
CA SER A 7 -5.14 10.11 -4.68
C SER A 7 -3.84 9.91 -5.46
N ALA A 8 -2.74 10.55 -5.03
CA ALA A 8 -1.44 10.38 -5.68
C ALA A 8 -0.88 8.95 -5.54
N GLU A 9 -1.07 8.31 -4.37
CA GLU A 9 -0.65 6.91 -4.18
C GLU A 9 -1.50 5.93 -5.01
N ILE A 10 -2.80 6.22 -5.20
CA ILE A 10 -3.68 5.42 -6.06
C ILE A 10 -3.17 5.45 -7.51
N GLU A 11 -2.87 6.64 -8.04
CA GLU A 11 -2.33 6.77 -9.40
C GLU A 11 -0.94 6.14 -9.53
N ALA A 12 -0.05 6.35 -8.55
CA ALA A 12 1.29 5.77 -8.58
C ALA A 12 1.27 4.22 -8.57
N LEU A 13 0.37 3.60 -7.79
CA LEU A 13 0.23 2.15 -7.78
C LEU A 13 -0.38 1.64 -9.09
N ARG A 14 -1.34 2.37 -9.66
CA ARG A 14 -1.96 2.07 -10.96
C ARG A 14 -0.94 2.06 -12.11
N ASP A 15 -0.01 3.01 -12.11
CA ASP A 15 1.04 3.14 -13.11
C ASP A 15 2.20 2.13 -12.92
N SER A 16 2.21 1.40 -11.80
CA SER A 16 3.24 0.40 -11.51
C SER A 16 2.95 -0.96 -12.15
N SER A 17 4.00 -1.74 -12.41
CA SER A 17 3.87 -3.12 -12.93
C SER A 17 3.04 -4.04 -12.01
N ARG A 18 3.04 -3.78 -10.70
CA ARG A 18 2.25 -4.55 -9.72
C ARG A 18 0.76 -4.18 -9.73
N GLY A 19 0.41 -2.95 -10.15
CA GLY A 19 -0.98 -2.49 -10.26
C GLY A 19 -1.61 -2.65 -11.64
N ALA A 20 -0.82 -2.94 -12.68
CA ALA A 20 -1.29 -3.06 -14.07
C ALA A 20 -2.40 -4.10 -14.29
N HIS A 21 -2.51 -5.10 -13.40
CA HIS A 21 -3.51 -6.18 -13.47
C HIS A 21 -4.52 -6.13 -12.32
N VAL A 22 -4.56 -5.04 -11.56
CA VAL A 22 -5.42 -4.86 -10.39
C VAL A 22 -6.49 -3.82 -10.71
N SER A 23 -7.75 -4.08 -10.35
CA SER A 23 -8.82 -3.12 -10.59
C SER A 23 -8.59 -1.82 -9.80
N ALA A 24 -9.16 -0.71 -10.28
CA ALA A 24 -9.11 0.57 -9.57
C ALA A 24 -9.70 0.44 -8.14
N THR A 25 -10.74 -0.38 -7.97
CA THR A 25 -11.35 -0.66 -6.67
C THR A 25 -10.38 -1.37 -5.71
N ALA A 26 -9.62 -2.34 -6.22
CA ALA A 26 -8.63 -3.06 -5.42
C ALA A 26 -7.42 -2.18 -5.08
N ILE A 27 -6.97 -1.33 -6.01
CA ILE A 27 -5.94 -0.31 -5.74
C ILE A 27 -6.42 0.65 -4.64
N GLU A 28 -7.66 1.15 -4.73
CA GLU A 28 -8.23 2.04 -3.72
C GLU A 28 -8.33 1.36 -2.35
N LEU A 29 -8.80 0.10 -2.31
CA LEU A 29 -8.85 -0.69 -1.09
C LEU A 29 -7.46 -0.87 -0.49
N HIS A 30 -6.46 -1.20 -1.31
CA HIS A 30 -5.08 -1.36 -0.89
C HIS A 30 -4.55 -0.10 -0.19
N VAL A 31 -4.62 1.06 -0.86
CA VAL A 31 -4.09 2.32 -0.32
C VAL A 31 -4.85 2.73 0.95
N ARG A 32 -6.18 2.57 1.00
CA ARG A 32 -6.98 2.87 2.21
C ARG A 32 -6.60 1.97 3.38
N THR A 33 -6.33 0.69 3.10
CA THR A 33 -5.95 -0.29 4.11
C THR A 33 -4.55 0.01 4.65
N VAL A 34 -3.58 0.32 3.79
CA VAL A 34 -2.24 0.74 4.22
C VAL A 34 -2.32 2.03 5.04
N TYR A 35 -3.07 3.03 4.57
CA TYR A 35 -3.24 4.29 5.28
C TYR A 35 -3.82 4.10 6.70
N ARG A 36 -4.79 3.20 6.89
CA ARG A 36 -5.32 2.89 8.23
C ARG A 36 -4.32 2.08 9.07
N SER A 37 -3.73 1.04 8.50
CA SER A 37 -2.84 0.11 9.21
C SER A 37 -1.57 0.78 9.73
N VAL A 38 -1.01 1.78 9.04
CA VAL A 38 0.18 2.53 9.52
C VAL A 38 -0.03 3.29 10.82
N ARG A 39 -1.29 3.45 11.28
CA ARG A 39 -1.64 4.05 12.57
C ARG A 39 -1.83 3.00 13.68
N THR A 40 -1.66 1.73 13.38
CA THR A 40 -1.80 0.61 14.31
C THR A 40 -0.43 0.04 14.69
N ARG A 41 -0.41 -0.86 15.68
CA ARG A 41 0.84 -1.54 16.10
C ARG A 41 1.39 -2.51 15.05
N ARG A 42 0.58 -2.94 14.07
CA ARG A 42 0.94 -3.94 13.05
C ARG A 42 0.59 -3.43 11.65
N PRO A 43 1.41 -2.55 11.06
CA PRO A 43 1.10 -1.86 9.81
C PRO A 43 1.10 -2.77 8.58
N SER A 44 1.68 -3.97 8.68
CA SER A 44 1.67 -4.97 7.63
C SER A 44 0.52 -5.97 7.75
N PHE A 45 -0.35 -5.86 8.76
CA PHE A 45 -1.46 -6.80 8.98
C PHE A 45 -2.80 -6.07 9.02
N VAL A 46 -3.79 -6.63 8.31
CA VAL A 46 -5.18 -6.20 8.37
C VAL A 46 -6.06 -7.39 8.73
N SER A 47 -6.90 -7.25 9.75
CA SER A 47 -7.87 -8.30 10.10
C SER A 47 -9.09 -8.25 9.17
N ASP A 48 -9.76 -9.38 8.99
CA ASP A 48 -11.02 -9.45 8.21
C ASP A 48 -12.06 -8.44 8.74
N ALA A 49 -12.20 -8.34 10.07
CA ALA A 49 -13.07 -7.35 10.71
C ALA A 49 -12.68 -5.89 10.42
N SER A 50 -11.37 -5.59 10.27
CA SER A 50 -10.92 -4.24 9.91
C SER A 50 -11.20 -3.93 8.45
N LEU A 51 -11.15 -4.95 7.59
CA LEU A 51 -11.47 -4.89 6.16
C LEU A 51 -12.95 -4.59 5.94
N ASP A 52 -13.84 -5.27 6.65
CA ASP A 52 -15.29 -5.02 6.59
C ASP A 52 -15.66 -3.60 7.04
N ALA A 53 -14.87 -2.98 7.91
CA ALA A 53 -15.04 -1.58 8.31
C ALA A 53 -14.51 -0.57 7.26
N ILE A 54 -13.87 -1.01 6.18
CA ILE A 54 -13.36 -0.15 5.10
C ILE A 54 -14.34 -0.13 3.92
N ALA A 55 -14.88 -1.29 3.55
CA ALA A 55 -15.83 -1.45 2.45
C ALA A 55 -16.72 -2.68 2.68
N PRO A 56 -17.88 -2.78 2.00
CA PRO A 56 -18.76 -3.94 2.10
C PRO A 56 -18.05 -5.25 1.72
N GLY A 57 -18.37 -6.35 2.42
CA GLY A 57 -17.74 -7.67 2.28
C GLY A 57 -17.64 -8.21 0.84
N SER A 58 -18.63 -7.91 -0.01
CA SER A 58 -18.64 -8.30 -1.42
C SER A 58 -17.56 -7.60 -2.25
N VAL A 59 -17.31 -6.32 -1.96
CA VAL A 59 -16.28 -5.50 -2.61
C VAL A 59 -14.89 -5.88 -2.09
N THR A 60 -14.76 -6.12 -0.79
CA THR A 60 -13.48 -6.52 -0.19
C THR A 60 -13.04 -7.92 -0.61
N THR A 61 -13.96 -8.85 -0.84
CA THR A 61 -13.60 -10.22 -1.26
C THR A 61 -12.96 -10.26 -2.64
N ILE A 62 -13.59 -9.64 -3.66
CA ILE A 62 -13.05 -9.61 -5.03
C ILE A 62 -11.73 -8.82 -5.06
N ALA A 63 -11.72 -7.65 -4.41
CA ALA A 63 -10.53 -6.82 -4.36
C ALA A 63 -9.35 -7.47 -3.61
N ALA A 64 -9.61 -8.17 -2.50
CA ALA A 64 -8.55 -8.89 -1.77
C ALA A 64 -8.00 -10.05 -2.58
N LEU A 65 -8.82 -10.71 -3.41
CA LEU A 65 -8.36 -11.76 -4.31
C LEU A 65 -7.45 -11.21 -5.41
N GLU A 66 -7.81 -10.09 -6.03
CA GLU A 66 -6.94 -9.40 -7.00
C GLU A 66 -5.60 -8.96 -6.38
N LEU A 67 -5.63 -8.42 -5.16
CA LEU A 67 -4.41 -8.03 -4.46
C LEU A 67 -3.55 -9.23 -4.07
N TRP A 68 -4.18 -10.37 -3.77
CA TRP A 68 -3.46 -11.62 -3.49
C TRP A 68 -2.81 -12.19 -4.75
N THR A 69 -3.52 -12.25 -5.89
CA THR A 69 -2.97 -12.74 -7.16
C THR A 69 -1.88 -11.82 -7.71
N ALA A 70 -1.96 -10.51 -7.43
CA ALA A 70 -0.91 -9.54 -7.74
C ALA A 70 0.30 -9.60 -6.79
N GLY A 71 0.29 -10.49 -5.79
CA GLY A 71 1.37 -10.61 -4.81
C GLY A 71 1.53 -9.35 -3.94
N LEU A 72 0.49 -8.54 -3.81
CA LEU A 72 0.47 -7.38 -2.91
C LEU A 72 -0.01 -7.79 -1.52
N TRP A 73 -0.93 -8.75 -1.45
CA TRP A 73 -1.49 -9.26 -0.20
C TRP A 73 -1.22 -10.75 -0.08
N GLN A 74 -1.21 -11.25 1.16
CA GLN A 74 -1.08 -12.67 1.48
C GLN A 74 -2.16 -13.05 2.50
N ARG A 75 -2.98 -14.05 2.18
CA ARG A 75 -4.01 -14.54 3.10
C ARG A 75 -3.36 -15.23 4.29
N VAL A 76 -3.81 -14.91 5.50
CA VAL A 76 -3.40 -15.56 6.75
C VAL A 76 -4.63 -15.84 7.64
N PRO A 77 -4.55 -16.73 8.64
CA PRO A 77 -5.65 -16.93 9.57
C PRO A 77 -6.09 -15.60 10.22
N GLY A 78 -7.36 -15.24 10.03
CA GLY A 78 -7.97 -14.02 10.59
C GLY A 78 -7.73 -12.72 9.82
N GLY A 79 -7.10 -12.75 8.65
CA GLY A 79 -6.90 -11.54 7.84
C GLY A 79 -5.91 -11.67 6.68
N TYR A 80 -5.21 -10.59 6.40
CA TYR A 80 -4.20 -10.49 5.35
C TYR A 80 -2.92 -9.81 5.84
N LEU A 81 -1.79 -10.28 5.32
CA LEU A 81 -0.53 -9.56 5.35
C LEU A 81 -0.38 -8.71 4.08
N ILE A 82 0.14 -7.50 4.23
CA ILE A 82 0.39 -6.56 3.15
C ILE A 82 1.88 -6.59 2.80
N ASP A 83 2.19 -7.00 1.58
CA ASP A 83 3.55 -7.11 1.02
C ASP A 83 3.92 -5.89 0.16
N ASP A 84 3.47 -4.72 0.61
CA ASP A 84 3.87 -3.42 0.07
C ASP A 84 4.65 -2.64 1.13
N THR A 85 5.87 -3.13 1.40
CA THR A 85 6.77 -2.52 2.38
C THR A 85 7.15 -1.08 2.00
N GLU A 86 7.17 -0.76 0.70
CA GLU A 86 7.49 0.57 0.23
C GLU A 86 6.41 1.57 0.61
N LEU A 87 5.15 1.27 0.26
CA LEU A 87 3.99 2.11 0.57
C LEU A 87 3.76 2.21 2.08
N ILE A 88 3.83 1.08 2.79
CA ILE A 88 3.76 1.07 4.26
C ILE A 88 4.78 2.05 4.82
N ALA A 89 6.04 1.91 4.41
CA ALA A 89 7.09 2.71 5.01
C ALA A 89 7.05 4.18 4.52
N HIS A 90 6.47 4.48 3.35
CA HIS A 90 6.22 5.84 2.88
C HIS A 90 5.14 6.53 3.73
N LEU A 91 4.05 5.83 4.02
CA LEU A 91 2.94 6.34 4.82
C LEU A 91 3.22 6.34 6.32
N SER A 92 4.07 5.43 6.82
CA SER A 92 4.59 5.44 8.20
C SER A 92 5.62 6.54 8.45
N ALA A 93 6.25 7.07 7.40
CA ALA A 93 7.23 8.12 7.55
C ALA A 93 6.54 9.45 7.89
N GLY A 94 6.78 9.97 9.10
CA GLY A 94 6.48 11.37 9.42
C GLY A 94 7.14 12.34 8.43
N PRO A 95 6.76 13.63 8.41
CA PRO A 95 7.25 14.61 7.43
C PRO A 95 8.77 14.57 7.22
N VAL A 96 9.53 14.42 8.32
CA VAL A 96 10.99 14.36 8.35
C VAL A 96 11.54 13.08 7.69
N ARG A 97 10.96 11.91 7.96
CA ARG A 97 11.39 10.64 7.36
C ARG A 97 11.02 10.55 5.87
N ARG A 98 9.93 11.21 5.44
CA ARG A 98 9.55 11.32 4.02
C ARG A 98 10.56 12.15 3.23
N LEU A 99 11.07 13.22 3.83
CA LEU A 99 12.14 14.04 3.25
C LEU A 99 13.43 13.23 3.13
N ALA A 100 13.85 12.56 4.21
CA ALA A 100 15.06 11.72 4.22
C ALA A 100 15.00 10.59 3.18
N ARG A 101 13.86 9.91 3.01
CA ARG A 101 13.69 8.88 1.97
C ARG A 101 13.72 9.47 0.56
N ARG A 102 13.10 10.62 0.33
CA ARG A 102 13.15 11.30 -0.98
C ARG A 102 14.57 11.71 -1.34
N VAL A 103 15.31 12.24 -0.38
CA VAL A 103 16.73 12.58 -0.52
C VAL A 103 17.54 11.31 -0.79
N TRP A 104 17.34 10.24 -0.01
CA TRP A 104 18.02 8.97 -0.22
C TRP A 104 17.71 8.35 -1.60
N LYS A 105 16.44 8.27 -2.03
CA LYS A 105 16.08 7.79 -3.38
C LYS A 105 16.65 8.69 -4.49
N ARG A 106 16.75 10.02 -4.28
CA ARG A 106 17.42 10.93 -5.22
C ARG A 106 18.93 10.66 -5.32
N LEU A 107 19.57 10.48 -4.18
CA LEU A 107 21.01 10.17 -4.12
C LEU A 107 21.31 8.79 -4.70
N ASN A 108 20.37 7.85 -4.59
CA ASN A 108 20.55 6.49 -5.11
C ASN A 108 20.12 6.32 -6.59
N ASN A 109 19.45 7.31 -7.19
CA ASN A 109 19.09 7.33 -8.62
C ASN A 109 20.15 7.99 -9.52
N GLY A 110 21.25 8.50 -8.95
CA GLY A 110 22.38 9.07 -9.68
C GLY A 110 23.70 8.44 -9.20
N SER A 111 24.16 7.44 -9.94
CA SER A 111 25.42 6.68 -9.81
C SER A 111 26.57 7.37 -9.06
N ILE A 112 27.14 6.70 -8.05
CA ILE A 112 28.60 6.56 -7.84
C ILE A 112 28.88 5.21 -7.15
N ILE A 113 29.05 4.13 -7.91
CA ILE A 113 29.90 2.99 -7.51
C ILE A 113 31.17 3.12 -8.37
N PRO A 114 32.32 3.52 -7.82
CA PRO A 114 33.59 3.20 -8.43
C PRO A 114 34.03 1.83 -7.90
N PHE A 115 34.54 0.99 -8.80
CA PHE A 115 35.30 -0.21 -8.45
C PHE A 115 36.60 0.18 -7.75
#